data_AF-A0A7X5UWE0-F1
#
_entry.id   AF-A0A7X5UWE0-F1
#
_cell.length_a   1.000
_cell.length_b   1.000
_cell.length_c   1.000
_cell.angle_alpha   90.00
_cell.angle_beta   90.00
_cell.angle_gamma   90.00
#
_symmetry.space_group_name_H-M   'P 1'
#
loop_
_entity.id
_entity.type
_entity.pdbx_description
1 polymer ?
#
loop_
_entity_poly.entity_id
_entity_poly.type
_entity_poly.pdbx_seq_one_letter_code
_entity_poly.pdbx_strand_id
1 'polypeptide(L)'
;MATEIVRREQLERAVLALAQSADVQLSLFPDFVCKADELALDFEEALDMFFGHEVELAEHERIELNALDCLILSKSGEANVAFWTDDALRHHPTWDEIRVAAKSTATAFGWVLRCPLPSGAIYIRSAS
;
A
#
# COMPACT_ATOMS: atom_id res chain seq x y z
N MET A 1 11.40 18.00 -10.22
CA MET A 1 10.23 18.78 -9.74
C MET A 1 8.91 18.15 -10.15
N ALA A 2 8.46 18.18 -11.41
CA ALA A 2 7.15 17.59 -11.77
C ALA A 2 7.07 16.07 -11.51
N THR A 3 8.11 15.31 -11.85
CA THR A 3 8.14 13.85 -11.66
C THR A 3 8.19 13.45 -10.19
N GLU A 4 8.95 14.19 -9.37
CA GLU A 4 9.07 13.96 -7.92
C GLU A 4 7.73 14.14 -7.20
N ILE A 5 6.97 15.18 -7.54
CA ILE A 5 5.62 15.40 -7.00
C ILE A 5 4.72 14.20 -7.32
N VAL A 6 4.73 13.73 -8.57
CA VAL A 6 3.92 12.58 -8.98
C VAL A 6 4.32 11.30 -8.21
N ARG A 7 5.61 11.05 -7.98
CA ARG A 7 6.05 9.91 -7.15
C ARG A 7 5.53 10.00 -5.72
N ARG A 8 5.67 11.18 -5.11
CA ARG A 8 5.21 11.42 -3.74
C ARG A 8 3.70 11.29 -3.62
N GLU A 9 2.94 11.78 -4.60
CA GLU A 9 1.47 11.63 -4.62
C GLU A 9 1.03 10.16 -4.75
N GLN A 10 1.69 9.38 -5.60
CA GLN A 10 1.39 7.95 -5.75
C GLN A 10 1.72 7.17 -4.48
N LEU A 11 2.89 7.42 -3.89
CA LEU A 11 3.28 6.80 -2.63
C LEU A 11 2.36 7.22 -1.47
N GLU A 12 1.99 8.50 -1.38
CA GLU A 12 1.00 8.98 -0.41
C GLU A 12 -0.31 8.22 -0.56
N ARG A 13 -0.82 8.09 -1.78
CA ARG A 13 -2.08 7.37 -2.04
C ARG A 13 -2.01 5.91 -1.56
N ALA A 14 -0.95 5.19 -1.93
CA ALA A 14 -0.79 3.78 -1.59
C ALA A 14 -0.60 3.55 -0.08
N VAL A 15 0.25 4.36 0.57
CA VAL A 15 0.43 4.32 2.03
C VAL A 15 -0.87 4.66 2.76
N LEU A 16 -1.58 5.70 2.31
CA LEU A 16 -2.88 6.06 2.90
C LEU A 16 -3.92 4.97 2.70
N ALA A 17 -3.89 4.20 1.60
CA ALA A 17 -4.77 3.06 1.38
C ALA A 17 -4.48 1.92 2.38
N LEU A 18 -3.21 1.57 2.56
CA LEU A 18 -2.77 0.59 3.56
C LEU A 18 -3.11 0.99 5.00
N ALA A 19 -3.15 2.29 5.30
CA ALA A 19 -3.49 2.82 6.61
C ALA A 19 -4.99 2.75 6.99
N GLN A 20 -5.89 2.50 6.02
CA GLN A 20 -7.33 2.52 6.26
C GLN A 20 -7.85 1.26 7.00
N SER A 21 -9.10 1.32 7.46
CA SER A 21 -9.82 0.13 7.94
C SER A 21 -10.04 -0.86 6.79
N ALA A 22 -10.29 -2.13 7.15
CA ALA A 22 -10.58 -3.18 6.17
C ALA A 22 -11.74 -2.81 5.23
N ASP A 23 -12.83 -2.24 5.76
CA ASP A 23 -14.01 -1.88 4.95
C ASP A 23 -13.66 -0.84 3.87
N VAL A 24 -12.85 0.16 4.23
CA VAL A 24 -12.40 1.17 3.28
C VAL A 24 -11.43 0.56 2.28
N GLN A 25 -10.43 -0.20 2.74
CA GLN A 25 -9.48 -0.92 1.90
C GLN A 25 -10.18 -1.76 0.82
N LEU A 26 -11.18 -2.54 1.22
CA LEU A 26 -12.00 -3.37 0.33
C LEU A 26 -12.85 -2.56 -0.65
N SER A 27 -13.24 -1.33 -0.30
CA SER A 27 -14.04 -0.45 -1.17
C SER A 27 -13.24 0.25 -2.26
N LEU A 28 -11.90 0.27 -2.15
CA LEU A 28 -11.01 0.94 -3.12
C LEU A 28 -10.87 0.17 -4.43
N PHE A 29 -11.25 -1.12 -4.45
CA PHE A 29 -10.99 -2.04 -5.56
C PHE A 29 -12.27 -2.74 -6.03
N PRO A 30 -12.36 -3.11 -7.32
CA PRO A 30 -13.47 -3.91 -7.83
C PRO A 30 -13.61 -5.28 -7.13
N ASP A 31 -14.81 -5.85 -7.10
CA ASP A 31 -15.05 -7.13 -6.41
C ASP A 31 -14.45 -8.37 -7.10
N PHE A 32 -13.94 -8.22 -8.32
CA PHE A 32 -13.40 -9.36 -9.08
C PHE A 32 -11.87 -9.50 -8.99
N VAL A 33 -11.19 -8.63 -8.23
CA VAL A 33 -9.74 -8.70 -7.99
C VAL A 33 -9.43 -9.20 -6.58
N CYS A 34 -8.20 -9.65 -6.36
CA CYS A 34 -7.71 -9.98 -5.02
C CYS A 34 -7.31 -8.69 -4.30
N LYS A 35 -8.22 -8.10 -3.53
CA LYS A 35 -8.05 -6.74 -2.99
C LYS A 35 -6.87 -6.59 -2.03
N ALA A 36 -6.57 -7.67 -1.29
CA ALA A 36 -5.39 -7.75 -0.43
C ALA A 36 -4.08 -7.65 -1.24
N ASP A 37 -4.03 -8.34 -2.38
CA ASP A 37 -2.88 -8.35 -3.30
C ASP A 37 -2.75 -6.99 -3.99
N GLU A 38 -3.85 -6.44 -4.49
CA GLU A 38 -3.89 -5.11 -5.13
C GLU A 38 -3.38 -3.98 -4.22
N LEU A 39 -3.66 -4.03 -2.92
CA LEU A 39 -3.09 -3.07 -1.96
C LEU A 39 -1.57 -3.15 -1.87
N ALA A 40 -1.01 -4.37 -1.90
CA ALA A 40 0.43 -4.58 -1.85
C ALA A 40 1.09 -4.19 -3.17
N LEU A 41 0.48 -4.57 -4.30
CA LEU A 41 0.95 -4.20 -5.64
C LEU A 41 0.93 -2.69 -5.86
N ASP A 42 -0.15 -2.00 -5.52
CA ASP A 42 -0.23 -0.54 -5.62
C ASP A 42 0.87 0.16 -4.79
N PHE A 43 1.25 -0.42 -3.65
CA PHE A 43 2.33 0.08 -2.81
C PHE A 43 3.72 -0.21 -3.40
N GLU A 44 3.96 -1.43 -3.86
CA GLU A 44 5.21 -1.84 -4.50
C GLU A 44 5.48 -1.00 -5.76
N GLU A 45 4.47 -0.83 -6.63
CA GLU A 45 4.58 0.01 -7.83
C GLU A 45 4.92 1.46 -7.47
N ALA A 46 4.29 2.02 -6.44
CA ALA A 46 4.59 3.39 -5.99
C ALA A 46 5.99 3.51 -5.38
N LEU A 47 6.47 2.48 -4.67
CA LEU A 47 7.80 2.41 -4.11
C LEU A 47 8.87 2.30 -5.21
N ASP A 48 8.63 1.46 -6.22
CA ASP A 48 9.53 1.26 -7.37
C ASP A 48 9.79 2.55 -8.15
N MET A 49 8.85 3.50 -8.13
CA MET A 49 9.06 4.82 -8.74
C MET A 49 10.24 5.59 -8.12
N PHE A 50 10.62 5.27 -6.88
CA PHE A 50 11.75 5.86 -6.17
C PHE A 50 13.09 5.15 -6.44
N PHE A 51 13.11 4.05 -7.20
CA PHE A 51 14.36 3.40 -7.59
C PHE A 51 15.26 4.34 -8.40
N GLY A 52 16.49 4.55 -7.94
CA GLY A 52 17.43 5.55 -8.48
C GLY A 52 17.14 7.00 -8.07
N HIS A 53 16.13 7.21 -7.22
CA HIS A 53 15.67 8.50 -6.70
C HIS A 53 15.61 8.52 -5.16
N GLU A 54 16.30 7.61 -4.49
CA GLU A 54 16.23 7.40 -3.04
C GLU A 54 16.73 8.61 -2.23
N VAL A 55 17.54 9.47 -2.87
CA VAL A 55 18.01 10.76 -2.32
C VAL A 55 16.88 11.79 -2.16
N GLU A 56 15.74 11.61 -2.84
CA GLU A 56 14.55 12.45 -2.71
C GLU A 56 13.81 12.19 -1.38
N LEU A 57 14.11 11.08 -0.69
CA LEU A 57 13.53 10.72 0.60
C LEU A 57 14.42 11.21 1.76
N ALA A 58 13.82 11.69 2.84
CA ALA A 58 14.52 11.93 4.08
C ALA A 58 14.87 10.60 4.77
N GLU A 59 15.85 10.61 5.68
CA GLU A 59 16.27 9.38 6.38
C GLU A 59 15.14 8.78 7.21
N HIS A 60 14.38 9.60 7.94
CA HIS A 60 13.24 9.14 8.73
C HIS A 60 12.10 8.60 7.86
N GLU A 61 11.85 9.19 6.69
CA GLU A 61 10.90 8.67 5.69
C GLU A 61 11.30 7.27 5.24
N ARG A 62 12.59 7.06 4.88
CA ARG A 62 13.11 5.75 4.44
C ARG A 62 13.00 4.68 5.52
N ILE A 63 13.26 5.02 6.78
CA ILE A 63 13.20 4.06 7.88
C ILE A 63 11.78 3.49 8.02
N GLU A 64 10.76 4.36 8.10
CA GLU A 64 9.38 3.92 8.25
C GLU A 64 8.85 3.23 6.97
N LEU A 65 9.29 3.68 5.80
CA LEU A 65 8.91 3.08 4.51
C LEU A 65 9.47 1.65 4.38
N ASN A 66 10.76 1.45 4.71
CA ASN A 66 11.39 0.13 4.69
C ASN A 66 10.77 -0.82 5.73
N ALA A 67 10.37 -0.31 6.89
CA ALA A 67 9.70 -1.12 7.92
C ALA A 67 8.35 -1.65 7.42
N LEU A 68 7.56 -0.80 6.75
CA LEU A 68 6.31 -1.19 6.11
C LEU A 68 6.55 -2.21 4.99
N ASP A 69 7.48 -1.93 4.09
CA ASP A 69 7.82 -2.81 2.97
C ASP A 69 8.27 -4.20 3.43
N CYS A 70 9.21 -4.28 4.36
CA CYS A 70 9.66 -5.55 4.93
C CYS A 70 8.54 -6.35 5.61
N LEU A 71 7.58 -5.67 6.25
CA LEU A 71 6.44 -6.33 6.86
C LEU A 71 5.53 -6.97 5.80
N ILE A 72 5.23 -6.26 4.71
CA ILE A 72 4.43 -6.77 3.59
C ILE A 72 5.17 -7.92 2.91
N LEU A 73 6.45 -7.74 2.56
CA LEU A 73 7.29 -8.75 1.92
C LEU A 73 7.43 -10.03 2.76
N SER A 74 7.34 -9.94 4.10
CA SER A 74 7.35 -11.12 4.98
C SER A 74 6.17 -12.07 4.74
N LYS A 75 5.13 -11.61 4.04
CA LYS A 75 3.93 -12.37 3.68
C LYS A 75 3.90 -12.81 2.22
N SER A 76 4.98 -12.62 1.48
CA SER A 76 5.08 -13.10 0.09
C SER A 76 5.26 -14.63 0.02
N GLY A 77 5.03 -15.17 -1.17
CA GLY A 77 5.29 -16.59 -1.49
C GLY A 77 4.11 -17.53 -1.21
N GLU A 78 4.17 -18.72 -1.83
CA GLU A 78 3.07 -19.70 -1.86
C GLU A 78 2.61 -20.16 -0.47
N ALA A 79 3.52 -20.20 0.50
CA ALA A 79 3.22 -20.57 1.89
C ALA A 79 2.23 -19.61 2.58
N ASN A 80 2.11 -18.38 2.08
CA ASN A 80 1.29 -17.33 2.65
C ASN A 80 0.00 -17.07 1.84
N VAL A 81 -0.39 -17.94 0.91
CA VAL A 81 -1.57 -17.71 0.05
C VAL A 81 -2.86 -17.37 0.82
N ALA A 82 -3.06 -17.94 2.01
CA ALA A 82 -4.23 -17.67 2.85
C ALA A 82 -4.26 -16.23 3.42
N PHE A 83 -3.11 -15.55 3.45
CA PHE A 83 -2.99 -14.15 3.89
C PHE A 83 -3.54 -13.15 2.86
N TRP A 84 -3.55 -13.53 1.58
CA TRP A 84 -3.96 -12.71 0.46
C TRP A 84 -5.43 -12.94 0.11
N THR A 85 -6.31 -12.69 1.08
CA THR A 85 -7.76 -12.85 0.94
C THR A 85 -8.51 -11.72 1.61
N ASP A 86 -9.74 -11.45 1.15
CA ASP A 86 -10.64 -10.48 1.80
C ASP A 86 -10.97 -10.84 3.27
N ASP A 87 -10.94 -12.13 3.62
CA ASP A 87 -11.16 -12.60 5.00
C ASP A 87 -9.96 -12.27 5.89
N ALA A 88 -8.75 -12.61 5.43
CA ALA A 88 -7.52 -12.26 6.12
C ALA A 88 -7.36 -10.74 6.26
N LEU A 89 -7.69 -9.98 5.20
CA LEU A 89 -7.66 -8.51 5.25
C LEU A 89 -8.55 -7.96 6.38
N ARG A 90 -9.71 -8.57 6.64
CA ARG A 90 -10.62 -8.13 7.73
C ARG A 90 -10.17 -8.56 9.12
N HIS A 91 -9.57 -9.74 9.24
CA HIS A 91 -9.50 -10.43 10.54
C HIS A 91 -8.10 -10.87 10.96
N HIS A 92 -7.14 -10.94 10.05
CA HIS A 92 -5.80 -11.40 10.39
C HIS A 92 -5.02 -10.27 11.09
N PRO A 93 -4.43 -10.51 12.27
CA PRO A 93 -3.81 -9.45 13.08
C PRO A 93 -2.65 -8.74 12.38
N THR A 94 -1.90 -9.43 11.51
CA THR A 94 -0.84 -8.76 10.74
C THR A 94 -1.36 -7.67 9.79
N TRP A 95 -2.62 -7.70 9.36
CA TRP A 95 -3.18 -6.55 8.62
C TRP A 95 -3.36 -5.32 9.52
N ASP A 96 -3.60 -5.49 10.82
CA ASP A 96 -3.57 -4.37 11.76
C ASP A 96 -2.15 -3.85 11.97
N GLU A 97 -1.14 -4.73 11.99
CA GLU A 97 0.27 -4.34 12.04
C GLU A 97 0.66 -3.53 10.80
N ILE A 98 0.24 -3.96 9.60
CA ILE A 98 0.45 -3.23 8.34
C ILE A 98 -0.22 -1.85 8.39
N ARG A 99 -1.47 -1.76 8.87
CA ARG A 99 -2.17 -0.47 9.04
C ARG A 99 -1.44 0.47 9.99
N VAL A 100 -0.89 -0.05 11.09
CA VAL A 100 -0.12 0.74 12.05
C VAL A 100 1.17 1.23 11.42
N ALA A 101 1.93 0.35 10.76
CA ALA A 101 3.16 0.71 10.05
C ALA A 101 2.88 1.79 8.98
N ALA A 102 1.82 1.63 8.18
CA ALA A 102 1.44 2.62 7.17
C ALA A 102 1.05 3.98 7.77
N LYS A 103 0.42 4.02 8.95
CA LYS A 103 0.15 5.28 9.67
C LYS A 103 1.44 5.95 10.16
N SER A 104 2.41 5.16 10.63
CA SER A 104 3.73 5.67 11.00
C SER A 104 4.46 6.23 9.79
N THR A 105 4.44 5.53 8.65
CA THR A 105 4.99 6.02 7.38
C THR A 105 4.32 7.34 6.98
N ALA A 106 2.98 7.41 6.95
CA ALA A 106 2.28 8.65 6.62
C ALA A 106 2.65 9.82 7.57
N THR A 107 2.84 9.52 8.86
CA THR A 107 3.27 10.52 9.85
C THR A 107 4.70 11.01 9.58
N ALA A 108 5.62 10.11 9.22
CA ALA A 108 7.00 10.47 8.89
C ALA A 108 7.08 11.38 7.66
N PHE A 109 6.23 11.16 6.66
CA PHE A 109 6.11 12.03 5.49
C PHE A 109 5.31 13.33 5.75
N GLY A 110 4.72 13.48 6.95
CA GLY A 110 3.86 14.61 7.29
C GLY A 110 2.50 14.63 6.57
N TRP A 111 2.05 13.48 6.05
CA TRP A 111 0.79 13.36 5.35
C TRP A 111 -0.40 13.28 6.31
N VAL A 112 -1.50 13.93 5.92
CA VAL A 112 -2.75 13.89 6.66
C VAL A 112 -3.46 12.57 6.38
N LEU A 113 -3.69 11.78 7.43
CA LEU A 113 -4.49 10.56 7.36
C LEU A 113 -5.92 10.89 6.90
N ARG A 114 -6.24 10.45 5.68
CA ARG A 114 -7.55 10.59 5.05
C ARG A 114 -7.82 9.36 4.18
N CYS A 115 -9.08 9.10 3.89
CA CYS A 115 -9.44 8.09 2.90
C CYS A 115 -8.89 8.53 1.53
N PRO A 116 -8.05 7.72 0.86
CA PRO A 116 -7.65 8.03 -0.50
C PRO A 116 -8.82 7.77 -1.46
N LEU A 117 -8.75 8.38 -2.64
CA LEU A 117 -9.57 7.94 -3.78
C LEU A 117 -9.03 6.59 -4.29
N PRO A 118 -9.87 5.78 -4.98
CA PRO A 118 -9.38 4.65 -5.78
C PRO A 118 -8.22 5.07 -6.69
N SER A 119 -7.33 4.13 -7.02
CA SER A 119 -6.27 4.41 -7.98
C SER A 119 -6.88 4.76 -9.35
N GLY A 120 -6.08 5.40 -10.21
CA GLY A 120 -6.45 5.60 -11.61
C GLY A 120 -6.35 4.34 -12.47
N ALA A 121 -6.11 3.17 -11.86
CA ALA A 121 -5.92 1.91 -12.56
C ALA A 121 -7.20 1.45 -13.26
N ILE A 122 -7.04 0.83 -14.43
CA ILE A 122 -8.16 0.28 -15.21
C ILE A 122 -8.16 -1.24 -15.04
N TYR A 123 -9.15 -1.73 -14.31
CA TYR A 123 -9.34 -3.16 -14.09
C TYR A 123 -10.21 -3.78 -15.19
N ILE A 124 -9.65 -4.74 -15.92
CA ILE A 124 -10.36 -5.46 -16.97
C ILE A 124 -10.71 -6.85 -16.48
N ARG A 125 -12.02 -7.14 -16.38
CA ARG A 125 -12.50 -8.49 -16.12
C ARG A 125 -12.41 -9.33 -17.39
N SER A 126 -11.47 -10.27 -17.45
CA SER A 126 -11.45 -11.25 -18.52
C SER A 126 -12.68 -12.15 -18.43
N ALA A 127 -13.48 -12.19 -19.50
CA ALA A 127 -14.56 -13.16 -19.62
C ALA A 127 -13.93 -14.55 -19.78
N SER A 128 -14.27 -15.47 -18.87
CA SER A 128 -13.99 -16.90 -19.01
C SER A 128 -15.03 -17.57 -19.90
#